data_AF-A0A923X1B3-F1
#
_entry.id   AF-A0A923X1B3-F1
#
_cell.length_a   1.000
_cell.length_b   1.000
_cell.length_c   1.000
_cell.angle_alpha   90.00
_cell.angle_beta   90.00
_cell.angle_gamma   90.00
#
_symmetry.space_group_name_H-M   'P 1'
#
loop_
_entity.id
_entity.type
_entity.pdbx_description
1 polymer ?
#
loop_
_entity_poly.entity_id
_entity_poly.type
_entity_poly.pdbx_seq_one_letter_code
_entity_poly.pdbx_strand_id
1 'polypeptide(L)'
;MNPASRLLQLLQEMDNGNGNVSVTERWQQVLKIDPELPSAAEDAIEGMRAALSEVRALEQQLARRNLPSDLFAPTAKVLRQCLAPQNTGSAWKDVGLPTREGQHKMCLKWASWTLSDSEEEQISDEMLSELSVRISQHADFVAAAQLPARLRTLLEGQIEALRSALRFYSLRGAGPLRDAVNKSVGELRTAASDLVEETVQSGREAKKAVLDASQLLGKAAEAADKGSKLFKFSKEVLEIGSTVWKAIN
;
A
#
# COMPACT_ATOMS: atom_id res chain seq x y z
N MET A 1 6.92 8.60 -10.36
CA MET A 1 7.16 7.31 -11.04
C MET A 1 5.85 6.79 -11.64
N ASN A 2 5.87 6.37 -12.91
CA ASN A 2 4.71 5.77 -13.59
C ASN A 2 4.68 4.22 -13.42
N PRO A 3 3.56 3.54 -13.77
CA PRO A 3 3.44 2.08 -13.62
C PRO A 3 4.53 1.27 -14.33
N ALA A 4 4.98 1.69 -15.51
CA ALA A 4 6.02 0.98 -16.25
C ALA A 4 7.38 1.04 -15.54
N SER A 5 7.74 2.19 -14.99
CA SER A 5 8.94 2.33 -14.16
C SER A 5 8.87 1.46 -12.89
N ARG A 6 7.71 1.41 -12.22
CA ARG A 6 7.49 0.55 -11.04
C ARG A 6 7.67 -0.93 -11.37
N LEU A 7 7.04 -1.39 -12.45
CA LEU A 7 7.19 -2.77 -12.92
C LEU A 7 8.64 -3.09 -13.33
N LEU A 8 9.34 -2.15 -13.95
CA LEU A 8 10.76 -2.32 -14.29
C LEU A 8 11.64 -2.46 -13.04
N GLN A 9 11.43 -1.60 -12.04
CA GLN A 9 12.14 -1.67 -10.76
C GLN A 9 11.84 -3.00 -10.04
N LEU A 10 10.57 -3.40 -9.97
CA LEU A 10 10.16 -4.68 -9.40
C LEU A 10 10.91 -5.85 -10.04
N LEU A 11 10.95 -5.91 -11.38
CA LEU A 11 11.65 -7.01 -12.07
C LEU A 11 13.15 -7.01 -11.79
N GLN A 12 13.78 -5.84 -11.70
CA GLN A 12 15.19 -5.71 -11.33
C GLN A 12 15.42 -6.22 -9.91
N GLU A 13 14.58 -5.80 -8.96
CA GLU A 13 14.65 -6.27 -7.57
C GLU A 13 14.45 -7.77 -7.48
N MET A 14 13.49 -8.34 -8.22
CA MET A 14 13.23 -9.78 -8.30
C MET A 14 14.37 -10.55 -8.98
N ASP A 15 15.12 -9.96 -9.90
CA ASP A 15 16.27 -10.58 -10.55
C ASP A 15 17.55 -10.59 -9.68
N ASN A 16 17.72 -9.61 -8.78
CA ASN A 16 18.95 -9.40 -8.00
C ASN A 16 19.21 -10.40 -6.85
N GLY A 17 18.43 -11.47 -6.72
CA GLY A 17 18.49 -12.40 -5.58
C GLY A 17 18.60 -13.86 -5.98
N ASN A 18 18.58 -14.74 -4.97
CA ASN A 18 18.71 -16.18 -5.20
C ASN A 18 17.48 -16.72 -5.96
N GLY A 19 17.67 -17.12 -7.22
CA GLY A 19 16.59 -17.66 -8.05
C GLY A 19 16.12 -19.07 -7.66
N ASN A 20 16.84 -19.79 -6.78
CA ASN A 20 16.43 -21.13 -6.34
C ASN A 20 15.36 -21.14 -5.24
N VAL A 21 14.99 -19.98 -4.70
CA VAL A 21 13.90 -19.89 -3.70
C VAL A 21 12.54 -19.97 -4.39
N SER A 22 11.52 -20.34 -3.61
CA SER A 22 10.13 -20.31 -4.08
C SER A 22 9.70 -18.90 -4.47
N VAL A 23 8.73 -18.77 -5.36
CA VAL A 23 8.17 -17.47 -5.73
C VAL A 23 7.62 -16.74 -4.51
N THR A 24 6.98 -17.44 -3.57
CA THR A 24 6.50 -16.84 -2.31
C THR A 24 7.64 -16.23 -1.49
N GLU A 25 8.72 -16.98 -1.23
CA GLU A 25 9.89 -16.47 -0.50
C GLU A 25 10.53 -15.29 -1.23
N ARG A 26 10.54 -15.31 -2.57
CA ARG A 26 11.08 -14.21 -3.36
C ARG A 26 10.28 -12.92 -3.16
N TRP A 27 8.96 -13.02 -3.17
CA TRP A 27 8.07 -11.90 -2.90
C TRP A 27 8.21 -11.39 -1.47
N GLN A 28 8.37 -12.28 -0.49
CA GLN A 28 8.65 -11.89 0.89
C GLN A 28 9.95 -11.09 1.01
N GLN A 29 11.01 -11.51 0.32
CA GLN A 29 12.28 -10.76 0.29
C GLN A 29 12.14 -9.37 -0.35
N VAL A 30 11.48 -9.28 -1.52
CA VAL A 30 11.30 -8.00 -2.23
C VAL A 30 10.42 -7.04 -1.43
N LEU A 31 9.37 -7.53 -0.79
CA LEU A 31 8.45 -6.74 0.02
C LEU A 31 8.89 -6.58 1.48
N LYS A 32 10.07 -7.09 1.83
CA LYS A 32 10.62 -7.06 3.20
C LYS A 32 9.60 -7.55 4.23
N ILE A 33 8.90 -8.65 3.89
CA ILE A 33 7.97 -9.34 4.78
C ILE A 33 8.78 -10.26 5.66
N ASP A 34 8.53 -10.20 6.97
CA ASP A 34 9.11 -11.14 7.92
C ASP A 34 8.47 -12.52 7.72
N PRO A 35 9.25 -13.55 7.36
CA PRO A 35 8.72 -14.89 7.07
C PRO A 35 8.11 -15.58 8.30
N GLU A 36 8.44 -15.14 9.52
CA GLU A 36 7.89 -15.70 10.76
C GLU A 36 6.46 -15.20 11.05
N LEU A 37 5.97 -14.20 10.29
CA LEU A 37 4.60 -13.72 10.43
C LEU A 37 3.61 -14.77 9.91
N PRO A 38 2.53 -15.08 10.65
CA PRO A 38 1.49 -15.99 10.18
C PRO A 38 0.85 -15.55 8.84
N SER A 39 0.83 -14.24 8.57
CA SER A 39 0.29 -13.65 7.32
C SER A 39 1.29 -13.63 6.16
N ALA A 40 2.55 -14.05 6.35
CA ALA A 40 3.63 -13.78 5.39
C ALA A 40 3.36 -14.33 3.99
N ALA A 41 2.69 -15.49 3.88
CA ALA A 41 2.31 -16.08 2.60
C ALA A 41 1.14 -15.31 1.94
N GLU A 42 0.17 -14.86 2.74
CA GLU A 42 -0.98 -14.07 2.26
C GLU A 42 -0.52 -12.70 1.76
N ASP A 43 0.38 -12.04 2.49
CA ASP A 43 0.98 -10.76 2.11
C ASP A 43 1.78 -10.86 0.80
N ALA A 44 2.49 -11.98 0.60
CA ALA A 44 3.20 -12.25 -0.65
C ALA A 44 2.23 -12.41 -1.83
N ILE A 45 1.12 -13.13 -1.64
CA ILE A 45 0.06 -13.29 -2.65
C ILE A 45 -0.60 -11.95 -2.97
N GLU A 46 -0.82 -11.11 -1.97
CA GLU A 46 -1.38 -9.77 -2.18
C GLU A 46 -0.40 -8.88 -2.96
N GLY A 47 0.91 -9.02 -2.71
CA GLY A 47 1.97 -8.42 -3.53
C GLY A 47 1.91 -8.82 -5.01
N MET A 48 1.71 -10.11 -5.28
CA MET A 48 1.52 -10.63 -6.63
C MET A 48 0.30 -9.99 -7.31
N ARG A 49 -0.84 -9.93 -6.60
CA ARG A 49 -2.07 -9.28 -7.10
C ARG A 49 -1.87 -7.79 -7.34
N ALA A 50 -1.15 -7.10 -6.46
CA ALA A 50 -0.82 -5.69 -6.59
C ALA A 50 0.00 -5.45 -7.88
N ALA A 51 1.00 -6.27 -8.15
CA ALA A 51 1.79 -6.14 -9.39
C ALA A 51 0.99 -6.49 -10.65
N LEU A 52 0.09 -7.48 -10.59
CA LEU A 52 -0.86 -7.73 -11.69
C LEU A 52 -1.81 -6.55 -11.93
N SER A 53 -2.22 -5.85 -10.87
CA SER A 53 -3.03 -4.64 -10.99
C SER A 53 -2.25 -3.51 -11.69
N GLU A 54 -0.95 -3.40 -11.45
CA GLU A 54 -0.08 -2.44 -12.13
C GLU A 54 0.10 -2.76 -13.62
N VAL A 55 0.19 -4.04 -14.00
CA VAL A 55 0.20 -4.43 -15.42
C VAL A 55 -1.08 -3.96 -16.11
N ARG A 56 -2.24 -4.11 -15.46
CA ARG A 56 -3.53 -3.64 -15.99
C ARG A 56 -3.57 -2.11 -16.04
N ALA A 57 -3.07 -1.43 -15.01
CA ALA A 57 -3.02 0.04 -14.97
C ALA A 57 -2.15 0.58 -16.11
N LEU A 58 -1.00 -0.06 -16.37
CA LEU A 58 -0.12 0.27 -17.49
C LEU A 58 -0.85 0.12 -18.83
N GLU A 59 -1.50 -1.01 -19.08
CA GLU A 59 -2.27 -1.21 -20.31
C GLU A 59 -3.36 -0.15 -20.51
N GLN A 60 -4.08 0.19 -19.44
CA GLN A 60 -5.11 1.23 -19.49
C GLN A 60 -4.51 2.61 -19.79
N GLN A 61 -3.36 2.95 -19.23
CA GLN A 61 -2.69 4.22 -19.52
C GLN A 61 -2.18 4.30 -20.95
N LEU A 62 -1.60 3.22 -21.48
CA LEU A 62 -1.17 3.15 -22.88
C LEU A 62 -2.37 3.24 -23.84
N ALA A 63 -3.46 2.54 -23.54
CA ALA A 63 -4.69 2.57 -24.33
C ALA A 63 -5.33 3.98 -24.37
N ARG A 64 -5.32 4.73 -23.26
CA ARG A 64 -5.79 6.12 -23.20
C ARG A 64 -5.03 7.07 -24.13
N ARG A 65 -3.84 6.67 -24.58
CA ARG A 65 -3.02 7.42 -25.54
C ARG A 65 -3.16 6.94 -26.97
N ASN A 66 -4.15 6.08 -27.23
CA ASN A 66 -4.40 5.47 -28.53
C ASN A 66 -3.19 4.68 -29.06
N LEU A 67 -2.38 4.12 -28.16
CA LEU A 67 -1.27 3.25 -28.56
C LEU A 67 -1.81 1.86 -28.92
N PRO A 68 -1.32 1.24 -30.01
CA PRO A 68 -1.73 -0.10 -30.40
C PRO A 68 -1.45 -1.12 -29.28
N SER A 69 -2.45 -1.92 -28.91
CA SER A 69 -2.33 -2.95 -27.86
C SER A 69 -1.22 -3.96 -28.17
N ASP A 70 -0.99 -4.24 -29.44
CA ASP A 70 -0.07 -5.28 -29.91
C ASP A 70 1.39 -4.97 -29.59
N LEU A 71 1.74 -3.69 -29.38
CA LEU A 71 3.08 -3.28 -29.00
C LEU A 71 3.44 -3.72 -27.57
N PHE A 72 2.46 -3.81 -26.67
CA PHE A 72 2.66 -4.17 -25.27
C PHE A 72 2.10 -5.54 -24.91
N ALA A 73 1.13 -6.07 -25.66
CA ALA A 73 0.44 -7.32 -25.36
C ALA A 73 1.38 -8.53 -25.11
N PRO A 74 2.47 -8.74 -25.87
CA PRO A 74 3.42 -9.83 -25.58
C PRO A 74 4.06 -9.68 -24.20
N THR A 75 4.52 -8.47 -23.87
CA THR A 75 5.12 -8.16 -22.57
C THR A 75 4.08 -8.29 -21.46
N ALA A 76 2.88 -7.76 -21.63
CA ALA A 76 1.80 -7.90 -20.65
C ALA A 76 1.46 -9.37 -20.37
N LYS A 77 1.43 -10.22 -21.40
CA LYS A 77 1.19 -11.66 -21.25
C LYS A 77 2.26 -12.32 -20.40
N VAL A 78 3.54 -12.05 -20.69
CA VAL A 78 4.66 -12.60 -19.93
C VAL A 78 4.62 -12.12 -18.47
N LEU A 79 4.42 -10.83 -18.23
CA LEU A 79 4.30 -10.28 -16.88
C LEU A 79 3.15 -10.95 -16.10
N ARG A 80 1.98 -11.11 -16.73
CA ARG A 80 0.85 -11.78 -16.08
C ARG A 80 1.13 -13.24 -15.76
N GLN A 81 1.87 -13.94 -16.63
CA GLN A 81 2.26 -15.33 -16.39
C GLN A 81 3.24 -15.45 -15.25
N CYS A 82 4.25 -14.58 -15.16
CA CYS A 82 5.31 -14.67 -14.15
C CYS A 82 4.85 -14.17 -12.77
N LEU A 83 4.05 -13.10 -12.72
CA LEU A 83 3.56 -12.47 -11.50
C LEU A 83 2.29 -13.14 -10.95
N ALA A 84 1.90 -14.29 -11.48
CA ALA A 84 0.65 -14.94 -11.15
C ALA A 84 0.71 -15.71 -9.81
N PRO A 85 -0.31 -15.62 -8.94
CA PRO A 85 -0.35 -16.38 -7.68
C PRO A 85 -0.28 -17.90 -7.85
N GLN A 86 -0.62 -18.46 -9.00
CA GLN A 86 -0.50 -19.91 -9.23
C GLN A 86 0.96 -20.42 -9.21
N ASN A 87 1.96 -19.53 -9.28
CA ASN A 87 3.36 -19.90 -9.32
C ASN A 87 4.01 -19.97 -7.92
N THR A 88 3.27 -19.71 -6.83
CA THR A 88 3.79 -19.60 -5.45
C THR A 88 4.77 -20.71 -5.05
N GLY A 89 4.47 -21.96 -5.40
CA GLY A 89 5.29 -23.12 -5.07
C GLY A 89 6.46 -23.41 -6.04
N SER A 90 6.54 -22.71 -7.17
CA SER A 90 7.62 -22.89 -8.16
C SER A 90 8.85 -22.06 -7.81
N ALA A 91 10.02 -22.48 -8.27
CA ALA A 91 11.24 -21.69 -8.09
C ALA A 91 11.24 -20.44 -8.97
N TRP A 92 11.68 -19.30 -8.43
CA TRP A 92 11.68 -18.03 -9.17
C TRP A 92 12.52 -18.10 -10.45
N LYS A 93 13.62 -18.86 -10.47
CA LYS A 93 14.44 -19.05 -11.67
C LYS A 93 13.63 -19.63 -12.83
N ASP A 94 12.68 -20.53 -12.59
CA ASP A 94 11.96 -21.21 -13.66
C ASP A 94 10.82 -20.34 -14.17
N VAL A 95 10.17 -19.61 -13.26
CA VAL A 95 9.04 -18.73 -13.55
C VAL A 95 9.48 -17.38 -14.12
N GLY A 96 10.57 -16.81 -13.61
CA GLY A 96 11.05 -15.47 -13.94
C GLY A 96 11.90 -15.40 -15.21
N LEU A 97 12.36 -16.54 -15.74
CA LEU A 97 13.18 -16.63 -16.96
C LEU A 97 12.67 -15.78 -18.13
N PRO A 98 11.38 -15.84 -18.51
CA PRO A 98 10.86 -15.03 -19.61
C PRO A 98 11.03 -13.52 -19.37
N THR A 99 10.87 -13.04 -18.13
CA THR A 99 11.03 -11.60 -17.83
C THR A 99 12.46 -11.08 -17.94
N ARG A 100 13.45 -11.99 -17.98
CA ARG A 100 14.88 -11.64 -18.11
C ARG A 100 15.26 -11.30 -19.54
N GLU A 101 14.43 -11.68 -20.52
CA GLU A 101 14.65 -11.35 -21.92
C GLU A 101 14.68 -9.83 -22.13
N GLY A 102 15.70 -9.35 -22.85
CA GLY A 102 15.92 -7.92 -23.04
C GLY A 102 14.76 -7.19 -23.69
N GLN A 103 13.94 -7.88 -24.50
CA GLN A 103 12.79 -7.31 -25.18
C GLN A 103 11.71 -6.77 -24.22
N HIS A 104 11.42 -7.49 -23.14
CA HIS A 104 10.39 -7.07 -22.18
C HIS A 104 10.86 -5.90 -21.33
N LYS A 105 12.14 -5.91 -20.93
CA LYS A 105 12.78 -4.79 -20.25
C LYS A 105 12.83 -3.55 -21.14
N MET A 106 13.11 -3.70 -22.44
CA MET A 106 13.07 -2.61 -23.41
C MET A 106 11.66 -2.06 -23.60
N CYS A 107 10.66 -2.95 -23.72
CA CYS A 107 9.25 -2.58 -23.83
C CYS A 107 8.78 -1.77 -22.60
N LEU A 108 9.16 -2.18 -21.39
CA LEU A 108 8.89 -1.44 -20.16
C LEU A 108 9.61 -0.08 -20.12
N LYS A 109 10.87 0.00 -20.55
CA LYS A 109 11.60 1.28 -20.66
C LYS A 109 10.92 2.23 -21.66
N TRP A 110 10.51 1.73 -22.81
CA TRP A 110 9.76 2.49 -23.80
C TRP A 110 8.41 2.97 -23.24
N ALA A 111 7.66 2.10 -22.58
CA ALA A 111 6.38 2.46 -21.97
C ALA A 111 6.56 3.50 -20.85
N SER A 112 7.62 3.38 -20.06
CA SER A 112 8.01 4.35 -19.03
C SER A 112 8.35 5.71 -19.63
N TRP A 113 9.18 5.76 -20.67
CA TRP A 113 9.49 7.00 -21.39
C TRP A 113 8.24 7.63 -22.00
N THR A 114 7.38 6.81 -22.59
CA THR A 114 6.12 7.25 -23.18
C THR A 114 5.26 7.94 -22.12
N LEU A 115 5.12 7.33 -20.93
CA LEU A 115 4.32 7.81 -19.80
C LEU A 115 5.03 8.84 -18.89
N SER A 116 6.08 9.51 -19.36
CA SER A 116 6.89 10.46 -18.57
C SER A 116 6.09 11.69 -18.09
N ASP A 117 5.10 12.13 -18.86
CA ASP A 117 4.14 13.18 -18.53
C ASP A 117 3.06 12.76 -17.51
N SER A 118 2.95 11.46 -17.20
CA SER A 118 2.04 10.91 -16.19
C SER A 118 2.78 10.37 -14.97
N GLU A 119 3.97 10.91 -14.68
CA GLU A 119 4.70 10.57 -13.48
C GLU A 119 3.96 11.03 -12.22
N GLU A 120 3.70 10.08 -11.32
CA GLU A 120 3.20 10.39 -9.99
C GLU A 120 4.31 11.01 -9.14
N GLU A 121 3.98 12.07 -8.39
CA GLU A 121 4.88 12.62 -7.37
C GLU A 121 5.28 11.53 -6.39
N GLN A 122 6.59 11.42 -6.12
CA GLN A 122 7.09 10.44 -5.17
C GLN A 122 7.01 11.00 -3.75
N ILE A 123 6.56 10.17 -2.83
CA ILE A 123 6.74 10.39 -1.40
C ILE A 123 8.23 10.22 -1.11
N SER A 124 8.82 11.17 -0.38
CA SER A 124 10.24 11.09 -0.02
C SER A 124 10.50 9.97 0.98
N ASP A 125 11.70 9.39 0.94
CA ASP A 125 12.10 8.32 1.86
C ASP A 125 12.05 8.77 3.32
N GLU A 126 12.33 10.05 3.59
CA GLU A 126 12.22 10.63 4.93
C GLU A 126 10.76 10.62 5.43
N MET A 127 9.81 10.98 4.56
CA MET A 127 8.38 10.98 4.91
C MET A 127 7.87 9.55 5.10
N LEU A 128 8.28 8.60 4.26
CA LEU A 128 7.92 7.18 4.42
C LEU A 128 8.49 6.61 5.72
N SER A 129 9.74 6.95 6.06
CA SER A 129 10.38 6.56 7.31
C SER A 129 9.66 7.17 8.52
N GLU A 130 9.32 8.46 8.46
CA GLU A 130 8.56 9.13 9.53
C GLU A 130 7.20 8.46 9.75
N LEU A 131 6.47 8.15 8.67
CA LEU A 131 5.18 7.44 8.76
C LEU A 131 5.35 6.06 9.39
N SER A 132 6.35 5.28 8.96
CA SER A 132 6.63 3.95 9.51
C SER A 132 6.90 3.98 11.02
N VAL A 133 7.71 4.96 11.47
CA VAL A 133 7.99 5.17 12.90
C VAL A 133 6.72 5.52 13.67
N ARG A 134 5.91 6.45 13.16
CA ARG A 134 4.66 6.87 13.82
C ARG A 134 3.64 5.74 13.92
N ILE A 135 3.50 4.93 12.86
CA ILE A 135 2.63 3.74 12.87
C ILE A 135 3.09 2.77 13.97
N SER A 136 4.40 2.54 14.08
CA SER A 136 4.96 1.65 15.10
C SER A 136 4.72 2.18 16.52
N GLN A 137 4.99 3.46 16.76
CA GLN A 137 4.71 4.12 18.05
C GLN A 137 3.23 4.05 18.43
N HIS A 138 2.34 4.24 17.45
CA HIS A 138 0.90 4.14 17.70
C HIS A 138 0.48 2.70 18.00
N ALA A 139 1.04 1.71 17.30
CA ALA A 139 0.80 0.30 17.58
C ALA A 139 1.24 -0.10 19.00
N ASP A 140 2.43 0.33 19.42
CA ASP A 140 2.93 0.07 20.78
C ASP A 140 2.01 0.70 21.84
N PHE A 141 1.52 1.91 21.58
CA PHE A 141 0.56 2.58 22.45
C PHE A 141 -0.77 1.82 22.53
N VAL A 142 -1.36 1.41 21.40
CA VAL A 142 -2.62 0.66 21.35
C VAL A 142 -2.50 -0.70 22.04
N ALA A 143 -1.36 -1.37 21.90
CA ALA A 143 -1.11 -2.65 22.57
C ALA A 143 -1.08 -2.51 24.10
N ALA A 144 -0.42 -1.46 24.61
CA ALA A 144 -0.23 -1.22 26.04
C ALA A 144 -1.44 -0.55 26.72
N ALA A 145 -2.19 0.27 26.00
CA ALA A 145 -3.31 1.05 26.55
C ALA A 145 -4.51 0.16 26.94
N GLN A 146 -5.21 0.54 28.01
CA GLN A 146 -6.48 -0.08 28.38
C GLN A 146 -7.60 0.50 27.51
N LEU A 147 -7.91 -0.23 26.43
CA LEU A 147 -8.89 0.17 25.43
C LEU A 147 -10.07 -0.80 25.41
N PRO A 148 -11.30 -0.31 25.18
CA PRO A 148 -12.42 -1.16 24.79
C PRO A 148 -12.04 -2.10 23.65
N ALA A 149 -12.51 -3.35 23.72
CA ALA A 149 -12.12 -4.39 22.76
C ALA A 149 -12.44 -3.97 21.31
N ARG A 150 -13.63 -3.41 21.08
CA ARG A 150 -14.05 -2.93 19.75
C ARG A 150 -13.21 -1.76 19.24
N LEU A 151 -12.81 -0.85 20.12
CA LEU A 151 -11.93 0.25 19.77
C LEU A 151 -10.53 -0.26 19.41
N ARG A 152 -9.98 -1.16 20.22
CA ARG A 152 -8.69 -1.81 19.95
C ARG A 152 -8.69 -2.49 18.58
N THR A 153 -9.69 -3.31 18.28
CA THR A 153 -9.82 -3.99 16.98
C THR A 153 -9.89 -3.00 15.82
N LEU A 154 -10.64 -1.90 15.97
CA LEU A 154 -10.71 -0.85 14.95
C LEU A 154 -9.32 -0.22 14.72
N LEU A 155 -8.62 0.17 15.77
CA LEU A 155 -7.31 0.82 15.66
C LEU A 155 -6.24 -0.13 15.11
N GLU A 156 -6.21 -1.39 15.55
CA GLU A 156 -5.33 -2.43 15.03
C GLU A 156 -5.55 -2.66 13.53
N GLY A 157 -6.82 -2.69 13.09
CA GLY A 157 -7.15 -2.80 11.67
C GLY A 157 -6.66 -1.62 10.83
N GLN A 158 -6.71 -0.40 11.37
CA GLN A 158 -6.20 0.80 10.71
C GLN A 158 -4.66 0.80 10.65
N ILE A 159 -4.00 0.43 11.74
CA ILE A 159 -2.55 0.27 11.80
C ILE A 159 -2.10 -0.72 10.73
N GLU A 160 -2.74 -1.88 10.63
CA GLU A 160 -2.36 -2.90 9.64
C GLU A 160 -2.62 -2.44 8.21
N ALA A 161 -3.75 -1.76 7.96
CA ALA A 161 -4.03 -1.16 6.65
C ALA A 161 -2.94 -0.17 6.22
N LEU A 162 -2.45 0.68 7.14
CA LEU A 162 -1.38 1.62 6.86
C LEU A 162 -0.02 0.93 6.67
N ARG A 163 0.32 -0.09 7.48
CA ARG A 163 1.54 -0.89 7.30
C ARG A 163 1.56 -1.58 5.94
N SER A 164 0.47 -2.23 5.59
CA SER A 164 0.27 -2.88 4.29
C SER A 164 0.38 -1.88 3.14
N ALA A 165 -0.22 -0.69 3.28
CA ALA A 165 -0.11 0.37 2.29
C ALA A 165 1.34 0.85 2.06
N LEU A 166 2.11 1.04 3.13
CA LEU A 166 3.53 1.40 3.01
C LEU A 166 4.33 0.28 2.33
N ARG A 167 4.03 -0.98 2.64
CA ARG A 167 4.67 -2.15 2.02
C ARG A 167 4.45 -2.19 0.50
N PHE A 168 3.25 -1.85 0.04
CA PHE A 168 2.89 -1.88 -1.38
C PHE A 168 3.15 -0.56 -2.12
N TYR A 169 3.72 0.45 -1.46
CA TYR A 169 4.04 1.74 -2.08
C TYR A 169 4.99 1.60 -3.28
N SER A 170 6.03 0.75 -3.16
CA SER A 170 6.97 0.50 -4.27
C SER A 170 6.31 -0.12 -5.50
N LEU A 171 5.22 -0.88 -5.29
CA LEU A 171 4.48 -1.53 -6.37
C LEU A 171 3.45 -0.59 -7.00
N ARG A 172 2.61 0.07 -6.19
CA ARG A 172 1.41 0.79 -6.65
C ARG A 172 1.46 2.31 -6.46
N GLY A 173 2.63 2.85 -6.10
CA GLY A 173 2.79 4.27 -5.80
C GLY A 173 1.97 4.68 -4.57
N ALA A 174 1.45 5.91 -4.57
CA ALA A 174 0.67 6.43 -3.45
C ALA A 174 -0.74 5.82 -3.32
N GLY A 175 -1.20 5.04 -4.31
CA GLY A 175 -2.54 4.46 -4.36
C GLY A 175 -2.95 3.69 -3.10
N PRO A 176 -2.18 2.69 -2.63
CA PRO A 176 -2.50 1.94 -1.42
C PRO A 176 -2.64 2.82 -0.17
N LEU A 177 -1.83 3.87 -0.05
CA LEU A 177 -1.89 4.79 1.07
C LEU A 177 -3.19 5.62 1.04
N ARG A 178 -3.61 6.07 -0.15
CA ARG A 178 -4.93 6.73 -0.33
C ARG A 178 -6.08 5.79 0.01
N ASP A 179 -6.02 4.54 -0.46
CA ASP A 179 -7.05 3.53 -0.21
C ASP A 179 -7.18 3.22 1.29
N ALA A 180 -6.04 3.03 1.98
CA ALA A 180 -6.00 2.80 3.43
C ALA A 180 -6.58 3.99 4.21
N VAL A 181 -6.15 5.22 3.89
CA VAL A 181 -6.68 6.45 4.53
C VAL A 181 -8.20 6.55 4.31
N ASN A 182 -8.68 6.38 3.08
CA ASN A 182 -10.11 6.47 2.76
C ASN A 182 -10.93 5.43 3.53
N LYS A 183 -10.43 4.20 3.62
CA LYS A 183 -11.07 3.12 4.37
C LYS A 183 -11.14 3.47 5.86
N SER A 184 -10.01 3.83 6.48
CA SER A 184 -9.94 4.14 7.92
C SER A 184 -10.80 5.35 8.30
N VAL A 185 -10.80 6.39 7.47
CA VAL A 185 -11.69 7.56 7.65
C VAL A 185 -13.16 7.15 7.50
N GLY A 186 -13.47 6.30 6.52
CA GLY A 186 -14.82 5.74 6.34
C GLY A 186 -15.29 4.97 7.58
N GLU A 187 -14.44 4.10 8.12
CA GLU A 187 -14.70 3.30 9.32
C GLU A 187 -14.95 4.18 10.55
N LEU A 188 -14.15 5.23 10.76
CA LEU A 188 -14.36 6.19 11.85
C LEU A 188 -15.68 6.96 11.70
N ARG A 189 -16.07 7.29 10.46
CA ARG A 189 -17.32 8.01 10.17
C ARG A 189 -18.54 7.15 10.43
N THR A 190 -18.47 5.85 10.10
CA THR A 190 -19.57 4.90 10.27
C THR A 190 -19.47 4.11 11.57
N ALA A 191 -18.57 4.49 12.47
CA ALA A 191 -18.45 3.89 13.78
C ALA A 191 -19.81 3.94 14.49
N ALA A 192 -20.20 2.81 15.07
CA ALA A 192 -21.47 2.71 15.77
C ALA A 192 -21.49 3.66 16.99
N SER A 193 -22.64 4.27 17.27
CA SER A 193 -22.77 5.29 18.33
C SER A 193 -22.41 4.76 19.72
N ASP A 194 -22.64 3.47 19.96
CA ASP A 194 -22.28 2.78 21.19
C ASP A 194 -20.76 2.69 21.40
N LEU A 195 -19.98 2.43 20.35
CA LEU A 195 -18.51 2.43 20.40
C LEU A 195 -17.96 3.82 20.76
N VAL A 196 -18.61 4.86 20.23
CA VAL A 196 -18.25 6.25 20.46
C VAL A 196 -18.53 6.61 21.92
N GLU A 197 -19.72 6.28 22.41
CA GLU A 197 -20.10 6.47 23.81
C GLU A 197 -19.17 5.71 24.76
N GLU A 198 -18.88 4.44 24.47
CA GLU A 198 -17.96 3.60 25.23
C GLU A 198 -16.56 4.23 25.30
N THR A 199 -16.07 4.78 24.20
CA THR A 199 -14.77 5.44 24.14
C THR A 199 -14.75 6.79 24.86
N VAL A 200 -15.85 7.53 24.84
CA VAL A 200 -15.99 8.80 25.59
C VAL A 200 -16.03 8.55 27.09
N GLN A 201 -16.73 7.50 27.51
CA GLN A 201 -16.79 7.03 28.90
C GLN A 201 -15.47 6.36 29.32
N SER A 202 -14.71 5.85 28.36
CA SER A 202 -13.36 5.34 28.59
C SER A 202 -12.39 6.44 29.01
N GLY A 203 -11.36 6.04 29.74
CA GLY A 203 -10.36 6.94 30.28
C GLY A 203 -9.55 7.69 29.22
N ARG A 204 -8.64 8.54 29.69
CA ARG A 204 -7.78 9.42 28.87
C ARG A 204 -6.99 8.69 27.78
N GLU A 205 -6.68 7.40 27.97
CA GLU A 205 -5.92 6.60 27.01
C GLU A 205 -6.70 6.32 25.73
N ALA A 206 -8.00 5.99 25.82
CA ALA A 206 -8.83 5.71 24.66
C ALA A 206 -9.04 6.97 23.81
N LYS A 207 -9.25 8.09 24.48
CA LYS A 207 -9.29 9.43 23.90
C LYS A 207 -8.01 9.77 23.14
N LYS A 208 -6.85 9.55 23.78
CA LYS A 208 -5.55 9.75 23.14
C LYS A 208 -5.33 8.81 21.95
N ALA A 209 -5.75 7.54 22.04
CA ALA A 209 -5.57 6.57 20.96
C ALA A 209 -6.27 7.02 19.67
N VAL A 210 -7.53 7.46 19.78
CA VAL A 210 -8.29 7.97 18.63
C VAL A 210 -7.68 9.24 18.05
N LEU A 211 -7.18 10.14 18.91
CA LEU A 211 -6.50 11.36 18.47
C LEU A 211 -5.21 11.05 17.71
N ASP A 212 -4.36 10.18 18.25
CA ASP A 212 -3.09 9.77 17.64
C ASP A 212 -3.35 9.07 16.29
N ALA A 213 -4.38 8.22 16.21
CA ALA A 213 -4.83 7.59 14.96
C ALA A 213 -5.26 8.63 13.92
N SER A 214 -6.04 9.63 14.33
CA SER A 214 -6.51 10.71 13.44
C SER A 214 -5.36 11.56 12.91
N GLN A 215 -4.37 11.88 13.75
CA GLN A 215 -3.16 12.60 13.34
C GLN A 215 -2.30 11.77 12.38
N LEU A 216 -2.18 10.47 12.63
CA LEU A 216 -1.47 9.55 11.76
C LEU A 216 -2.13 9.46 10.38
N LEU A 217 -3.45 9.32 10.32
CA LEU A 217 -4.22 9.35 9.06
C LEU A 217 -4.05 10.69 8.33
N GLY A 218 -4.00 11.80 9.08
CA GLY A 218 -3.69 13.13 8.54
C GLY A 218 -2.36 13.19 7.81
N LYS A 219 -1.31 12.68 8.44
CA LYS A 219 0.03 12.61 7.84
C LYS A 219 0.10 11.64 6.66
N ALA A 220 -0.55 10.48 6.76
CA ALA A 220 -0.63 9.53 5.66
C ALA A 220 -1.34 10.15 4.44
N ALA A 221 -2.40 10.94 4.66
CA ALA A 221 -3.10 11.67 3.62
C ALA A 221 -2.21 12.75 2.97
N GLU A 222 -1.46 13.51 3.76
CA GLU A 222 -0.50 14.51 3.29
C GLU A 222 0.59 13.89 2.40
N ALA A 223 1.14 12.76 2.85
CA ALA A 223 2.13 12.02 2.09
C ALA A 223 1.56 11.47 0.78
N ALA A 224 0.34 10.90 0.82
CA ALA A 224 -0.29 10.34 -0.36
C ALA A 224 -0.72 11.40 -1.39
N ASP A 225 -0.88 12.66 -0.97
CA ASP A 225 -1.42 13.71 -1.82
C ASP A 225 -1.13 15.13 -1.27
N LYS A 226 -0.12 15.81 -1.81
CA LYS A 226 0.18 17.22 -1.45
C LYS A 226 -0.92 18.21 -1.87
N GLY A 227 -1.94 17.80 -2.63
CA GLY A 227 -2.91 18.70 -3.24
C GLY A 227 -4.39 18.30 -3.21
N SER A 228 -4.78 17.14 -2.66
CA SER A 228 -6.18 16.71 -2.78
C SER A 228 -7.12 17.23 -1.71
N LYS A 229 -8.43 17.16 -2.03
CA LYS A 229 -9.54 17.36 -1.09
C LYS A 229 -9.43 16.46 0.15
N LEU A 230 -8.66 15.36 0.10
CA LEU A 230 -8.41 14.47 1.24
C LEU A 230 -7.46 15.07 2.26
N PHE A 231 -6.49 15.89 1.86
CA PHE A 231 -5.65 16.65 2.79
C PHE A 231 -6.45 17.75 3.50
N LYS A 232 -7.35 18.42 2.76
CA LYS A 232 -8.34 19.32 3.35
C LYS A 232 -9.29 18.56 4.26
N PHE A 233 -9.74 17.37 3.86
CA PHE A 233 -10.63 16.55 4.66
C PHE A 233 -9.94 15.94 5.88
N SER A 234 -8.64 15.60 5.81
CA SER A 234 -7.90 15.09 6.96
C SER A 234 -7.60 16.21 7.95
N LYS A 235 -7.34 17.43 7.47
CA LYS A 235 -7.43 18.65 8.27
C LYS A 235 -8.84 18.90 8.81
N GLU A 236 -9.89 18.65 8.02
CA GLU A 236 -11.27 18.63 8.49
C GLU A 236 -11.59 17.38 9.32
N VAL A 237 -10.79 16.34 9.46
CA VAL A 237 -11.00 15.26 10.45
C VAL A 237 -10.20 15.58 11.70
N LEU A 238 -9.14 16.37 11.57
CA LEU A 238 -8.49 17.08 12.66
C LEU A 238 -9.38 18.22 13.21
N GLU A 239 -10.19 18.90 12.38
CA GLU A 239 -11.12 20.00 12.76
C GLU A 239 -12.59 19.53 12.95
N ILE A 240 -13.05 18.56 12.15
CA ILE A 240 -14.32 17.81 12.18
C ILE A 240 -14.10 16.35 12.64
N GLY A 241 -13.12 16.12 13.50
CA GLY A 241 -13.20 15.09 14.56
C GLY A 241 -14.36 15.38 15.54
N SER A 242 -15.36 16.13 15.07
CA SER A 242 -16.07 17.15 15.79
C SER A 242 -17.57 17.10 15.44
N THR A 243 -18.13 15.90 15.27
CA THR A 243 -19.56 15.72 15.59
C THR A 243 -19.81 14.46 16.40
N VAL A 244 -19.13 13.36 16.07
CA VAL A 244 -19.24 12.08 16.79
C VAL A 244 -18.23 11.99 17.93
N TRP A 245 -16.99 12.45 17.72
CA TRP A 245 -15.89 12.36 18.69
C TRP A 245 -15.65 13.67 19.49
N LYS A 246 -16.56 14.66 19.42
CA LYS A 246 -16.44 15.97 20.12
C LYS A 246 -16.29 15.86 21.64
N ALA A 247 -16.86 14.84 22.27
CA ALA A 247 -16.82 14.68 23.72
C ALA A 247 -15.43 14.23 24.26
N ILE A 248 -14.43 14.17 23.37
CA ILE A 248 -13.06 13.77 23.68
C ILE A 248 -12.11 14.96 23.93
N ASN A 249 -12.48 16.19 23.55
CA ASN A 249 -11.78 17.41 23.95
C ASN A 249 -12.27 17.96 25.30
#